data_AF-A0A9P9YAC4-F1
#
_entry.id   AF-A0A9P9YAC4-F1
#
_cell.length_a   1.000
_cell.length_b   1.000
_cell.length_c   1.000
_cell.angle_alpha   90.00
_cell.angle_beta   90.00
_cell.angle_gamma   90.00
#
_symmetry.space_group_name_H-M   'P 1'
#
loop_
_entity.id
_entity.type
_entity.pdbx_description
1 polymer ?
#
loop_
_entity_poly.entity_id
_entity_poly.type
_entity_poly.pdbx_seq_one_letter_code
_entity_poly.pdbx_strand_id
1 'polypeptide(L)'
;MSTERNSSPLIPLAIAGTLLSILFAQVSGYSGLIPPDAANPGKCIYRGDILELGVNNNNGISPCQRLTCHKDGSILIEGCGKLRIENCNRGERISPGEPFPECCKLRYKCKEIGAAPYYIERNAAEKV
;
A
#
# COMPACT_ATOMS: atom_id res chain seq x y z
N MET A 1 -38.57 39.25 -12.96
CA MET A 1 -38.55 37.78 -13.06
C MET A 1 -37.37 37.30 -12.22
N SER A 2 -37.63 36.97 -10.96
CA SER A 2 -36.59 36.63 -9.98
C SER A 2 -36.43 35.13 -9.90
N THR A 3 -35.29 34.62 -10.34
CA THR A 3 -34.96 33.20 -10.29
C THR A 3 -34.42 32.89 -8.89
N GLU A 4 -35.29 32.42 -7.98
CA GLU A 4 -34.85 31.80 -6.74
C GLU A 4 -34.08 30.52 -7.07
N ARG A 5 -32.75 30.58 -6.93
CA ARG A 5 -31.91 29.38 -6.91
C ARG A 5 -32.11 28.71 -5.56
N ASN A 6 -32.98 27.72 -5.52
CA ASN A 6 -33.14 26.81 -4.40
C ASN A 6 -31.88 25.92 -4.30
N SER A 7 -30.85 26.42 -3.63
CA SER A 7 -29.63 25.67 -3.34
C SER A 7 -29.93 24.62 -2.27
N SER A 8 -30.17 23.39 -2.71
CA SER A 8 -30.45 22.26 -1.84
C SER A 8 -29.25 22.00 -0.91
N PRO A 9 -29.42 22.06 0.43
CA PRO A 9 -28.35 21.89 1.41
C PRO A 9 -27.73 20.47 1.41
N LEU A 10 -28.33 19.54 0.64
CA LEU A 10 -27.87 18.17 0.46
C LEU A 10 -26.53 18.09 -0.28
N ILE A 11 -26.24 19.02 -1.19
CA ILE A 11 -25.02 19.02 -2.00
C ILE A 11 -23.76 19.27 -1.13
N PRO A 12 -23.68 20.34 -0.32
CA PRO A 12 -22.51 20.56 0.55
C PRO A 12 -22.37 19.47 1.62
N LEU A 13 -23.48 18.91 2.12
CA LEU A 13 -23.47 17.79 3.07
C LEU A 13 -22.89 16.50 2.46
N ALA A 14 -23.24 16.18 1.22
CA ALA A 14 -22.69 15.04 0.51
C ALA A 14 -21.18 15.21 0.23
N ILE A 15 -20.75 16.42 -0.13
CA ILE A 15 -19.32 16.74 -0.36
C ILE A 15 -18.52 16.65 0.95
N ALA A 16 -19.06 17.17 2.05
CA ALA A 16 -18.43 17.07 3.37
C ALA A 16 -18.33 15.60 3.83
N GLY A 17 -19.38 14.81 3.61
CA GLY A 17 -19.39 13.38 3.92
C GLY A 17 -18.33 12.60 3.14
N THR A 18 -18.20 12.84 1.82
CA THR A 18 -17.19 12.17 0.98
C THR A 18 -15.76 12.57 1.34
N LEU A 19 -15.50 13.85 1.63
CA LEU A 19 -14.19 14.32 2.11
C LEU A 19 -13.80 13.65 3.45
N LEU A 20 -14.77 13.48 4.35
CA LEU A 20 -14.53 12.85 5.65
C LEU A 20 -14.23 11.34 5.53
N SER A 21 -14.87 10.64 4.59
CA SER A 21 -14.60 9.21 4.34
C SER A 21 -13.18 8.93 3.85
N ILE A 22 -12.59 9.83 3.06
CA ILE A 22 -11.23 9.67 2.53
C ILE A 22 -10.18 9.70 3.66
N LEU A 23 -10.44 10.43 4.75
CA LEU A 23 -9.52 10.53 5.88
C LEU A 23 -9.38 9.24 6.69
N PHE A 24 -10.33 8.30 6.56
CA PHE A 24 -10.32 7.03 7.29
C PHE A 24 -9.82 5.85 6.45
N ALA A 25 -9.42 6.06 5.20
CA ALA A 25 -8.90 5.02 4.34
C ALA A 25 -7.56 4.47 4.89
N GLN A 26 -7.58 3.24 5.39
CA GLN A 26 -6.37 2.51 5.78
C GLN A 26 -5.77 1.84 4.54
N VAL A 27 -4.49 2.07 4.27
CA VAL A 27 -3.80 1.45 3.11
C VAL A 27 -3.09 0.19 3.56
N SER A 28 -3.59 -0.95 3.10
CA SER A 28 -3.08 -2.28 3.44
C SER A 28 -2.01 -2.81 2.48
N GLY A 29 -1.64 -2.03 1.45
CA GLY A 29 -0.64 -2.33 0.44
C GLY A 29 -0.52 -1.16 -0.54
N TYR A 30 0.61 -1.00 -1.22
CA TYR A 30 0.70 -0.04 -2.33
C TYR A 30 1.07 -0.75 -3.63
N SER A 31 0.62 -0.19 -4.74
CA SER A 31 1.04 -0.59 -6.07
C SER A 31 1.33 0.64 -6.93
N GLY A 32 2.37 0.58 -7.77
CA GLY A 32 2.69 1.62 -8.73
C GLY A 32 3.16 1.03 -10.05
N LEU A 33 2.93 1.72 -11.15
CA LEU A 33 3.41 1.31 -12.47
C LEU A 33 4.42 2.34 -12.97
N ILE A 34 5.65 1.90 -13.24
CA ILE A 34 6.63 2.67 -13.98
C ILE A 34 6.41 2.39 -15.47
N PRO A 35 6.17 3.42 -16.30
CA PRO A 35 5.98 3.22 -17.73
C PRO A 35 7.30 2.79 -18.41
N PRO A 36 7.22 2.22 -19.63
CA PRO A 36 8.41 1.86 -20.39
C PRO A 36 9.37 3.04 -20.59
N ASP A 37 10.67 2.78 -20.49
CA ASP A 37 11.70 3.78 -20.80
C ASP A 37 11.92 3.86 -22.32
N ALA A 38 11.59 5.01 -22.92
CA ALA A 38 11.78 5.26 -24.34
C ALA A 38 13.25 5.21 -24.77
N ALA A 39 14.20 5.51 -23.87
CA ALA A 39 15.63 5.42 -24.16
C ALA A 39 16.15 3.97 -24.11
N ASN A 40 15.42 3.06 -23.47
CA ASN A 40 15.79 1.65 -23.31
C ASN A 40 14.63 0.71 -23.67
N PRO A 41 14.24 0.62 -24.95
CA PRO A 41 13.08 -0.16 -25.37
C PRO A 41 13.16 -1.63 -24.95
N GLY A 42 12.08 -2.13 -24.33
CA GLY A 42 11.95 -3.53 -23.91
C GLY A 42 12.79 -3.92 -22.69
N LYS A 43 13.49 -2.96 -22.06
CA LYS A 43 14.25 -3.21 -20.82
C LYS A 43 13.53 -2.61 -19.62
N CYS A 44 13.47 -3.39 -18.55
CA CYS A 44 13.01 -2.92 -17.26
C CYS A 44 14.21 -2.49 -16.43
N ILE A 45 14.41 -1.18 -16.27
CA ILE A 45 15.49 -0.63 -15.45
C ILE A 45 14.90 -0.07 -14.15
N TYR A 46 15.28 -0.65 -13.02
CA TYR A 46 14.86 -0.18 -11.71
C TYR A 46 16.08 0.14 -10.86
N ARG A 47 16.24 1.43 -10.48
CA ARG A 47 17.38 1.92 -9.69
C ARG A 47 18.77 1.57 -10.26
N GLY A 48 18.87 1.45 -11.59
CA GLY A 48 20.11 1.12 -12.30
C GLY A 48 20.27 -0.37 -12.61
N ASP A 49 19.47 -1.24 -12.00
CA ASP A 49 19.49 -2.68 -12.26
C ASP A 49 18.53 -3.03 -13.40
N ILE A 50 18.96 -3.95 -14.27
CA ILE A 50 18.10 -4.54 -15.30
C ILE A 50 17.38 -5.74 -14.69
N LEU A 51 16.05 -5.70 -14.69
CA LEU A 51 15.20 -6.77 -14.20
C LEU A 51 15.01 -7.87 -15.25
N GLU A 52 14.89 -9.11 -14.78
CA GLU A 52 14.47 -10.22 -15.64
C GLU A 52 12.99 -10.07 -16.01
N LEU A 53 12.59 -10.61 -17.16
CA LEU A 53 11.17 -10.59 -17.54
C LEU A 53 10.33 -11.40 -16.56
N GLY A 54 9.21 -10.84 -16.10
CA GLY A 54 8.34 -11.45 -15.11
C GLY A 54 8.62 -10.99 -13.68
N VAL A 55 8.35 -11.86 -12.72
CA VAL A 55 8.41 -11.51 -11.30
C VAL A 55 9.84 -11.60 -10.79
N ASN A 56 10.35 -10.47 -10.29
CA ASN A 56 11.67 -10.34 -9.69
C ASN A 56 11.50 -10.32 -8.16
N ASN A 57 11.69 -11.49 -7.54
CA ASN A 57 11.56 -11.71 -6.10
C ASN A 57 12.90 -11.60 -5.36
N ASN A 58 13.86 -10.80 -5.86
CA ASN A 58 15.21 -10.75 -5.31
C ASN A 58 15.19 -10.56 -3.78
N ASN A 59 15.86 -11.48 -3.08
CA ASN A 59 15.97 -11.58 -1.62
C ASN A 59 16.15 -10.21 -0.97
N GLY A 60 15.11 -9.69 -0.30
CA GLY A 60 15.25 -8.53 0.56
C GLY A 60 15.65 -7.23 -0.15
N ILE A 61 15.19 -6.97 -1.39
CA ILE A 61 15.24 -5.60 -1.93
C ILE A 61 14.62 -4.69 -0.87
N SER A 62 15.42 -3.75 -0.35
CA SER A 62 14.92 -2.72 0.54
C SER A 62 14.39 -1.55 -0.31
N PRO A 63 13.12 -1.14 -0.14
CA PRO A 63 12.13 -1.64 0.82
C PRO A 63 11.44 -2.93 0.37
N CYS A 64 10.95 -3.76 1.32
CA CYS A 64 10.20 -5.00 1.04
C CYS A 64 9.06 -4.77 0.02
N GLN A 65 9.27 -5.29 -1.19
CA GLN A 65 8.39 -5.11 -2.35
C GLN A 65 8.63 -6.21 -3.39
N ARG A 66 7.67 -6.39 -4.29
CA ARG A 66 7.76 -7.20 -5.51
C ARG A 66 7.85 -6.28 -6.72
N LEU A 67 8.75 -6.62 -7.63
CA LEU A 67 8.87 -5.95 -8.93
C LEU A 67 8.47 -6.95 -10.02
N THR A 68 7.61 -6.55 -10.94
CA THR A 68 7.28 -7.34 -12.13
C THR A 68 7.65 -6.56 -13.37
N CYS A 69 8.59 -7.10 -14.15
CA CYS A 69 8.95 -6.57 -15.45
C CYS A 69 8.00 -7.13 -16.51
N HIS A 70 7.38 -6.23 -17.27
CA HIS A 70 6.51 -6.59 -18.38
C HIS A 70 7.25 -6.53 -19.72
N LYS A 71 6.71 -7.20 -20.75
CA LYS A 71 7.33 -7.32 -22.08
C LYS A 71 7.51 -5.97 -22.79
N ASP A 72 6.66 -5.00 -22.48
CA ASP A 72 6.72 -3.65 -23.03
C ASP A 72 7.81 -2.79 -22.37
N GLY A 73 8.47 -3.29 -21.32
CA GLY A 73 9.46 -2.55 -20.52
C GLY A 73 8.86 -1.81 -19.33
N SER A 74 7.55 -1.91 -19.08
CA SER A 74 6.93 -1.35 -17.88
C SER A 74 7.24 -2.19 -16.63
N ILE A 75 7.24 -1.55 -15.46
CA ILE A 75 7.55 -2.19 -14.18
C ILE A 75 6.39 -1.98 -13.21
N LEU A 76 5.73 -3.07 -12.81
CA LEU A 76 4.78 -3.06 -11.71
C LEU A 76 5.53 -3.23 -10.39
N ILE A 77 5.31 -2.30 -9.47
CA ILE A 77 5.82 -2.31 -8.10
C ILE A 77 4.67 -2.61 -7.17
N GLU A 78 4.84 -3.56 -6.26
CA GLU A 78 3.88 -3.85 -5.20
C GLU A 78 4.62 -3.95 -3.87
N GLY A 79 4.15 -3.26 -2.85
CA GLY A 79 4.81 -3.28 -1.55
C GLY A 79 3.85 -3.17 -0.38
N CYS A 80 4.41 -3.28 0.82
CA CYS A 80 3.61 -3.38 2.02
C CYS A 80 2.92 -2.05 2.39
N GLY A 81 1.70 -2.13 2.90
CA GLY A 81 0.97 -1.03 3.50
C GLY A 81 1.50 -0.64 4.87
N LYS A 82 0.93 0.43 5.40
CA LYS A 82 1.17 0.90 6.77
C LYS A 82 -0.11 0.76 7.56
N LEU A 83 -0.41 -0.48 7.96
CA LEU A 83 -1.59 -0.77 8.75
C LEU A 83 -1.45 -0.17 10.16
N ARG A 84 -2.44 0.62 10.56
CA ARG A 84 -2.53 1.15 11.92
C ARG A 84 -3.72 0.51 12.61
N ILE A 85 -3.45 -0.10 13.76
CA ILE A 85 -4.48 -0.76 14.58
C ILE A 85 -4.58 0.01 15.90
N GLU A 86 -5.81 0.37 16.27
CA GLU A 86 -6.06 1.07 17.52
C GLU A 86 -5.57 0.25 18.71
N ASN A 87 -5.05 0.94 19.72
CA ASN A 87 -4.51 0.34 20.94
C ASN A 87 -3.38 -0.68 20.72
N CYS A 88 -2.73 -0.66 19.55
CA CYS A 88 -1.57 -1.48 19.24
C CYS A 88 -0.35 -0.61 18.90
N ASN A 89 0.84 -1.21 18.96
CA ASN A 89 2.07 -0.62 18.43
C ASN A 89 2.01 -0.51 16.88
N ARG A 90 3.10 -0.05 16.25
CA ARG A 90 3.18 0.09 14.78
C ARG A 90 3.36 -1.22 14.02
N GLY A 91 3.37 -2.37 14.70
CA GLY A 91 3.74 -3.66 14.12
C GLY A 91 5.25 -3.80 13.94
N GLU A 92 5.78 -4.96 14.32
CA GLU A 92 7.18 -5.35 14.14
C GLU A 92 7.30 -6.37 13.01
N ARG A 93 8.30 -6.21 12.12
CA ARG A 93 8.56 -7.15 11.03
C ARG A 93 8.94 -8.52 11.59
N ILE A 94 8.19 -9.55 11.20
CA ILE A 94 8.46 -10.93 11.64
C ILE A 94 9.64 -11.51 10.85
N SER A 95 9.59 -11.37 9.52
CA SER A 95 10.57 -12.00 8.62
C SER A 95 11.08 -11.01 7.55
N PRO A 96 11.83 -9.96 7.92
CA PRO A 96 12.20 -8.89 7.00
C PRO A 96 13.10 -9.33 5.83
N GLY A 97 13.80 -10.46 5.94
CA GLY A 97 14.67 -11.00 4.89
C GLY A 97 13.97 -11.92 3.89
N GLU A 98 12.72 -12.29 4.12
CA GLU A 98 11.98 -13.16 3.21
C GLU A 98 11.51 -12.40 1.95
N PRO A 99 11.24 -13.09 0.83
CA PRO A 99 10.64 -12.47 -0.34
C PRO A 99 9.25 -11.87 -0.05
N PHE A 100 8.81 -10.92 -0.86
CA PHE A 100 7.42 -10.47 -0.84
C PHE A 100 6.46 -11.64 -1.18
N PRO A 101 5.32 -11.80 -0.49
CA PRO A 101 4.74 -10.93 0.54
C PRO A 101 5.15 -11.29 1.99
N GLU A 102 6.02 -12.27 2.19
CA GLU A 102 6.36 -12.78 3.52
C GLU A 102 7.08 -11.72 4.38
N CYS A 103 7.96 -10.91 3.77
CA CYS A 103 8.52 -9.74 4.45
C CYS A 103 7.50 -8.65 4.83
N CYS A 104 6.25 -8.76 4.37
CA CYS A 104 5.16 -7.86 4.78
C CYS A 104 4.48 -8.24 6.10
N LYS A 105 4.78 -9.42 6.68
CA LYS A 105 4.17 -9.86 7.93
C LYS A 105 4.63 -9.02 9.13
N LEU A 106 3.66 -8.55 9.90
CA LEU A 106 3.83 -7.70 11.06
C LEU A 106 3.18 -8.34 12.28
N ARG A 107 3.90 -8.34 13.41
CA ARG A 107 3.37 -8.70 14.72
C ARG A 107 3.10 -7.45 15.54
N TYR A 108 1.88 -7.29 16.02
CA TYR A 108 1.45 -6.16 16.82
C TYR A 108 1.34 -6.56 18.28
N LYS A 109 1.74 -5.65 19.16
CA LYS A 109 1.46 -5.73 20.58
C LYS A 109 0.32 -4.78 20.90
N CYS A 110 -0.80 -5.31 21.37
CA CYS A 110 -2.04 -4.58 21.64
C CYS A 110 -2.33 -4.56 23.14
N LYS A 111 -3.08 -3.55 23.60
CA LYS A 111 -3.42 -3.37 25.01
C LYS A 111 -4.88 -2.93 25.17
N GLU A 112 -5.61 -3.62 26.03
CA GLU A 112 -6.92 -3.19 26.51
C GLU A 112 -6.82 -2.72 27.97
N ILE A 113 -7.72 -1.81 28.37
CA ILE A 113 -7.74 -1.30 29.74
C ILE A 113 -8.15 -2.43 30.69
N GLY A 114 -7.32 -2.69 31.70
CA GLY A 114 -7.58 -3.75 32.69
C GLY A 114 -7.19 -5.16 32.24
N ALA A 115 -6.65 -5.33 31.03
CA ALA A 115 -6.19 -6.62 30.52
C ALA A 115 -4.66 -6.67 30.32
N ALA A 116 -4.11 -7.88 30.29
CA ALA A 116 -2.73 -8.10 29.88
C ALA A 116 -2.55 -7.80 28.38
N PRO A 117 -1.38 -7.32 27.94
CA PRO A 117 -1.11 -7.15 26.52
C PRO A 117 -1.22 -8.46 25.74
N TYR A 118 -1.76 -8.41 24.53
CA TYR A 118 -1.87 -9.55 23.62
C TYR A 118 -1.21 -9.24 22.27
N TYR A 119 -0.96 -10.28 21.48
CA TYR A 119 -0.31 -10.17 20.18
C TYR A 119 -1.24 -10.60 19.06
N ILE A 120 -1.19 -9.87 17.94
CA ILE A 120 -1.87 -10.23 16.70
C ILE A 120 -0.89 -10.12 15.53
N GLU A 121 -1.13 -10.90 14.48
CA GLU A 121 -0.35 -10.86 13.26
C GLU A 121 -1.21 -10.40 12.09
N ARG A 122 -0.64 -9.59 11.20
CA ARG A 122 -1.27 -9.15 9.95
C ARG A 122 -0.25 -9.15 8.83
N ASN A 123 -0.69 -9.51 7.64
CA ASN A 123 0.11 -9.36 6.44
C ASN A 123 -0.20 -8.01 5.78
N ALA A 124 0.77 -7.10 5.80
CA ALA A 124 0.62 -5.79 5.18
C ALA A 124 0.76 -5.82 3.64
N ALA A 125 0.67 -6.98 2.99
CA ALA A 125 0.50 -7.09 1.54
C ALA A 125 -0.96 -7.35 1.14
N GLU A 126 -1.81 -7.80 2.07
CA GLU A 126 -3.20 -8.14 1.78
C GLU A 126 -4.02 -6.87 1.53
N LYS A 127 -4.84 -6.86 0.48
CA LYS A 127 -5.79 -5.78 0.22
C LYS A 127 -6.98 -5.91 1.19
N VAL A 128 -7.25 -4.87 1.99
CA VAL A 128 -8.42 -4.77 2.88
C VAL A 128 -9.62 -4.26 2.09
#